data_AF-J0D1N1-F1
#
_entry.id   AF-J0D1N1-F1
#
_cell.length_a   1.000
_cell.length_b   1.000
_cell.length_c   1.000
_cell.angle_alpha   90.00
_cell.angle_beta   90.00
_cell.angle_gamma   90.00
#
_symmetry.space_group_name_H-M   'P 1'
#
loop_
_entity.id
_entity.type
_entity.pdbx_description
1 polymer ?
#
loop_
_entity_poly.entity_id
_entity_poly.type
_entity_poly.pdbx_seq_one_letter_code
_entity_poly.pdbx_strand_id
1 'polypeptide(L)'
;PSFPDSEWANVLQGKYVEFDRLFKNVDIVTKGGRTTTTRTVNDSADWHAAWEMYFAAVQFVFRHRTSELQAYGRYINALFVARAKTVEAQRGVIDFDRAIRMLVANRDDLLLTDFN
;
A
#
# COMPACT_ATOMS: atom_id res chain seq x y z
N PRO A 1 7.35 -5.43 12.64
CA PRO A 1 5.90 -5.52 12.28
C PRO A 1 5.68 -6.80 11.46
N SER A 2 4.46 -7.35 11.45
CA SER A 2 4.14 -8.46 10.52
C SER A 2 4.13 -7.91 9.09
N PHE A 3 5.04 -8.38 8.24
CA PHE A 3 5.21 -7.92 6.86
C PHE A 3 5.83 -9.06 6.03
N PRO A 4 5.43 -9.26 4.75
CA PRO A 4 5.96 -10.35 3.94
C PRO A 4 7.47 -10.25 3.71
N ASP A 5 8.17 -11.37 3.92
CA ASP A 5 9.63 -11.42 3.79
C ASP A 5 10.13 -11.00 2.39
N SER A 6 9.36 -11.34 1.36
CA SER A 6 9.65 -11.00 -0.04
C SER A 6 9.65 -9.51 -0.34
N GLU A 7 8.97 -8.69 0.48
CA GLU A 7 8.78 -7.27 0.22
C GLU A 7 9.74 -6.39 1.06
N TRP A 8 10.45 -6.95 2.04
CA TRP A 8 11.43 -6.18 2.83
C TRP A 8 12.54 -5.60 1.97
N ALA A 9 13.00 -6.33 0.95
CA ALA A 9 14.02 -5.84 0.03
C ALA A 9 13.56 -4.56 -0.69
N ASN A 10 12.26 -4.47 -1.03
CA ASN A 10 11.70 -3.29 -1.68
C ASN A 10 11.66 -2.11 -0.71
N VAL A 11 11.20 -2.33 0.53
CA VAL A 11 11.18 -1.30 1.57
C VAL A 11 12.59 -0.77 1.84
N LEU A 12 13.55 -1.64 2.11
CA LEU A 12 14.93 -1.26 2.46
C LEU A 12 15.64 -0.50 1.33
N GLN A 13 15.31 -0.81 0.07
CA GLN A 13 15.88 -0.15 -1.11
C GLN A 13 15.09 1.08 -1.56
N GLY A 14 14.01 1.47 -0.85
CA GLY A 14 13.12 2.55 -1.27
C GLY A 14 12.35 2.26 -2.57
N LYS A 15 12.30 1.00 -3.01
CA LYS A 15 11.62 0.57 -4.22
C LYS A 15 10.12 0.46 -3.99
N TYR A 16 9.40 0.48 -5.11
CA TYR A 16 7.96 0.32 -5.13
C TYR A 16 7.53 -1.01 -4.49
N VAL A 17 6.61 -0.91 -3.52
CA VAL A 17 5.94 -2.05 -2.89
C VAL A 17 4.56 -2.22 -3.51
N GLU A 18 4.30 -3.40 -4.06
CA GLU A 18 3.00 -3.72 -4.64
C GLU A 18 2.03 -4.22 -3.56
N PHE A 19 0.90 -3.53 -3.38
CA PHE A 19 -0.02 -3.82 -2.27
C PHE A 19 -0.69 -5.17 -2.40
N ASP A 20 -0.95 -5.65 -3.62
CA ASP A 20 -1.46 -7.01 -3.84
C ASP A 20 -0.50 -8.09 -3.32
N ARG A 21 0.81 -7.79 -3.25
CA ARG A 21 1.81 -8.73 -2.73
C ARG A 21 1.81 -8.78 -1.21
N LEU A 22 1.26 -7.76 -0.54
CA LEU A 22 1.17 -7.72 0.92
C LEU A 22 0.23 -8.79 1.48
N PHE A 23 -0.76 -9.21 0.68
CA PHE A 23 -1.72 -10.25 1.08
C PHE A 23 -1.32 -11.67 0.70
N LYS A 24 -0.21 -11.89 -0.03
CA LYS A 24 0.18 -13.20 -0.57
C LYS A 24 0.49 -14.27 0.48
N ASN A 25 0.69 -13.89 1.74
CA ASN A 25 1.03 -14.81 2.83
C ASN A 25 -0.10 -15.05 3.84
N VAL A 26 -1.35 -14.72 3.51
CA VAL A 26 -2.49 -15.23 4.29
C VAL A 26 -2.68 -16.70 3.89
N ASP A 27 -1.93 -17.60 4.51
CA ASP A 27 -2.08 -19.06 4.37
C ASP A 27 -3.53 -19.44 4.75
N ILE A 28 -4.43 -19.56 3.79
CA ILE A 28 -5.73 -20.21 4.01
C ILE A 28 -5.46 -21.70 4.06
N VAL A 29 -5.20 -22.23 5.26
CA VAL A 29 -5.10 -23.67 5.49
C VAL A 29 -6.49 -24.27 5.27
N THR A 30 -6.74 -24.74 4.06
CA THR A 30 -7.92 -25.54 3.75
C THR A 30 -7.52 -27.01 3.88
N LYS A 31 -8.45 -27.89 4.30
CA LYS A 31 -8.22 -29.31 4.67
C LYS A 31 -7.61 -30.22 3.56
N GLY A 32 -7.07 -29.69 2.45
CA GLY A 32 -6.53 -30.47 1.33
C GLY A 32 -5.27 -29.91 0.64
N GLY A 33 -4.63 -28.85 1.13
CA GLY A 33 -3.36 -28.35 0.57
C GLY A 33 -3.15 -26.84 0.68
N ARG A 34 -1.89 -26.41 0.56
CA ARG A 34 -1.49 -24.99 0.56
C ARG A 34 -1.86 -24.39 -0.79
N THR A 35 -2.87 -23.53 -0.83
CA THR A 35 -3.22 -22.74 -2.03
C THR A 35 -2.91 -21.28 -1.76
N THR A 36 -1.94 -20.73 -2.47
CA THR A 36 -1.61 -19.30 -2.44
C THR A 36 -2.65 -18.55 -3.26
N THR A 37 -3.70 -18.05 -2.60
CA THR A 37 -4.61 -17.09 -3.24
C THR A 37 -3.97 -15.71 -3.15
N THR A 38 -3.72 -15.09 -4.31
CA THR A 38 -3.31 -13.68 -4.35
C THR A 38 -4.56 -12.84 -4.18
N ARG A 39 -4.85 -12.38 -2.95
CA ARG A 39 -5.91 -11.38 -2.72
C ARG A 39 -5.47 -10.06 -3.35
N THR A 40 -6.27 -9.54 -4.27
CA THR A 40 -6.08 -8.24 -4.92
C THR A 40 -6.73 -7.15 -4.08
N VAL A 41 -6.14 -5.96 -4.05
CA VAL A 41 -6.71 -4.76 -3.45
C VAL A 41 -7.84 -4.24 -4.34
N ASN A 42 -9.10 -4.41 -3.93
CA ASN A 42 -10.24 -4.03 -4.78
C ASN A 42 -11.05 -2.85 -4.24
N ASP A 43 -11.00 -2.61 -2.94
CA ASP A 43 -11.78 -1.56 -2.29
C ASP A 43 -10.94 -0.74 -1.29
N SER A 44 -11.59 0.26 -0.68
CA SER A 44 -10.94 1.13 0.30
C SER A 44 -10.48 0.40 1.57
N ALA A 45 -11.15 -0.69 1.96
CA ALA A 45 -10.81 -1.46 3.15
C ALA A 45 -9.57 -2.33 2.91
N ASP A 46 -9.51 -2.99 1.75
CA ASP A 46 -8.31 -3.68 1.28
C ASP A 46 -7.13 -2.71 1.19
N TRP A 47 -7.34 -1.54 0.58
CA TRP A 47 -6.29 -0.53 0.45
C TRP A 47 -5.80 -0.07 1.83
N HIS A 48 -6.72 0.20 2.76
CA HIS A 48 -6.37 0.64 4.11
C HIS A 48 -5.57 -0.43 4.86
N ALA A 49 -5.97 -1.70 4.78
CA ALA A 49 -5.23 -2.79 5.39
C ALA A 49 -3.80 -2.92 4.83
N ALA A 50 -3.65 -2.83 3.50
CA ALA A 50 -2.34 -2.84 2.84
C ALA A 50 -1.49 -1.61 3.23
N TRP A 51 -2.11 -0.43 3.28
CA TRP A 51 -1.48 0.82 3.68
C TRP A 51 -0.93 0.75 5.11
N GLU A 52 -1.69 0.24 6.08
CA GLU A 52 -1.23 0.10 7.47
C GLU A 52 -0.03 -0.86 7.59
N MET A 53 -0.04 -1.97 6.84
CA MET A 53 1.10 -2.90 6.79
C MET A 53 2.36 -2.22 6.22
N TYR A 54 2.21 -1.53 5.09
CA TYR A 54 3.28 -0.76 4.46
C TYR A 54 3.79 0.36 5.38
N PHE A 55 2.88 1.15 5.95
CA PHE A 55 3.17 2.23 6.87
C PHE A 55 4.00 1.75 8.07
N ALA A 56 3.57 0.66 8.72
CA ALA A 56 4.29 0.10 9.86
C ALA A 56 5.70 -0.39 9.47
N ALA A 57 5.86 -1.01 8.29
CA ALA A 57 7.15 -1.48 7.80
C ALA A 57 8.10 -0.31 7.48
N VAL A 58 7.62 0.72 6.77
CA VAL A 58 8.43 1.89 6.44
C VAL A 58 8.74 2.71 7.68
N GLN A 59 7.81 2.89 8.62
CA GLN A 59 8.06 3.57 9.89
C GLN A 59 9.13 2.84 10.72
N PHE A 60 9.14 1.51 10.70
CA PHE A 60 10.12 0.70 11.43
C PHE A 60 11.54 0.96 10.94
N VAL A 61 11.73 1.09 9.61
CA VAL A 61 13.04 1.33 8.98
C VAL A 61 13.41 2.82 8.93
N PHE A 62 12.46 3.66 8.52
CA PHE A 62 12.64 5.08 8.22
C PHE A 62 11.74 5.96 9.08
N ARG A 63 12.03 6.02 10.39
CA ARG A 63 11.22 6.79 11.35
C ARG A 63 11.00 8.25 10.96
N HIS A 64 11.96 8.87 10.27
CA HIS A 64 11.87 10.26 9.83
C HIS A 64 10.78 10.49 8.76
N ARG A 65 10.34 9.45 8.03
CA ARG A 65 9.26 9.53 7.02
C ARG A 65 7.84 9.42 7.58
N THR A 66 7.69 9.31 8.91
CA THR A 66 6.39 9.07 9.55
C THR A 66 5.37 10.16 9.22
N SER A 67 5.77 11.43 9.30
CA SER A 67 4.87 12.58 9.04
C SER A 67 4.40 12.62 7.58
N GLU A 68 5.32 12.40 6.65
CA GLU A 68 5.07 12.31 5.21
C GLU A 68 4.03 11.23 4.90
N LEU A 69 4.27 10.00 5.37
CA LEU A 69 3.37 8.88 5.15
C LEU A 69 2.01 9.11 5.80
N GLN A 70 1.95 9.64 7.01
CA GLN A 70 0.68 9.96 7.66
C GLN A 70 -0.12 11.01 6.88
N ALA A 71 0.54 12.04 6.35
CA ALA A 71 -0.12 13.06 5.53
C ALA A 71 -0.67 12.47 4.23
N TYR A 72 0.13 11.68 3.52
CA TYR A 72 -0.29 11.03 2.28
C TYR A 72 -1.42 10.01 2.51
N GLY A 73 -1.33 9.17 3.55
CA GLY A 73 -2.38 8.21 3.89
C GLY A 73 -3.72 8.88 4.21
N ARG A 74 -3.69 10.03 4.90
CA ARG A 74 -4.90 10.85 5.11
C ARG A 74 -5.46 11.41 3.81
N TYR A 75 -4.60 11.86 2.91
CA TYR A 75 -5.01 12.39 1.60
C TYR A 75 -5.74 11.33 0.76
N ILE A 76 -5.17 10.13 0.61
CA ILE A 76 -5.81 9.05 -0.16
C ILE A 76 -7.12 8.59 0.51
N ASN A 77 -7.16 8.47 1.84
CA ASN A 77 -8.41 8.19 2.56
C ASN A 77 -9.49 9.26 2.29
N ALA A 78 -9.12 10.54 2.25
CA ALA A 78 -10.05 11.62 1.92
C ALA A 78 -10.59 11.48 0.49
N LEU A 79 -9.78 11.01 -0.47
CA LEU A 79 -10.24 10.73 -1.84
C LEU A 79 -11.28 9.60 -1.89
N PHE A 80 -11.09 8.54 -1.10
CA PHE A 80 -12.10 7.48 -0.98
C PHE A 80 -13.41 7.99 -0.38
N VAL A 81 -13.35 8.90 0.61
CA VAL A 81 -14.53 9.50 1.23
C VAL A 81 -15.25 10.47 0.30
N ALA A 82 -14.50 11.27 -0.46
CA ALA A 82 -15.04 12.31 -1.33
C ALA A 82 -15.68 11.76 -2.62
N ARG A 83 -15.26 10.58 -3.08
CA ARG A 83 -15.79 9.95 -4.30
C ARG A 83 -16.98 9.04 -3.98
N ALA A 84 -17.82 8.81 -5.00
CA ALA A 84 -18.92 7.86 -4.88
C ALA A 84 -18.41 6.45 -4.52
N LYS A 85 -19.18 5.69 -3.73
CA LYS A 85 -18.83 4.31 -3.34
C LYS A 85 -19.02 3.27 -4.46
N THR A 86 -19.07 3.72 -5.72
CA THR A 86 -19.09 2.84 -6.89
C THR A 86 -17.74 2.15 -7.04
N VAL A 87 -17.74 0.93 -7.56
CA VAL A 87 -16.53 0.11 -7.77
C VAL A 87 -15.52 0.85 -8.66
N GLU A 88 -16.00 1.53 -9.70
CA GLU A 88 -15.16 2.25 -10.66
C GLU A 88 -14.43 3.42 -10.00
N ALA A 89 -15.13 4.18 -9.16
CA ALA A 89 -14.54 5.31 -8.45
C ALA A 89 -13.52 4.87 -7.39
N GLN A 90 -13.78 3.77 -6.67
CA GLN A 90 -12.82 3.20 -5.73
C GLN A 90 -11.57 2.70 -6.46
N ARG A 91 -11.75 1.97 -7.56
CA ARG A 91 -10.64 1.52 -8.41
C ARG A 91 -9.81 2.69 -8.93
N GLY A 92 -10.46 3.78 -9.34
CA GLY A 92 -9.78 4.99 -9.77
C GLY A 92 -8.94 5.67 -8.67
N VAL A 93 -9.30 5.54 -7.39
CA VAL A 93 -8.45 6.01 -6.27
C VAL A 93 -7.25 5.07 -6.08
N ILE A 94 -7.48 3.76 -6.16
CA ILE A 94 -6.42 2.74 -6.02
C ILE A 94 -5.37 2.90 -7.13
N ASP A 95 -5.81 3.01 -8.39
CA ASP A 95 -4.93 3.18 -9.54
C ASP A 95 -4.16 4.51 -9.47
N PHE A 96 -4.79 5.57 -8.98
CA PHE A 96 -4.15 6.86 -8.74
C PHE A 96 -3.07 6.78 -7.66
N ASP A 97 -3.38 6.19 -6.50
CA ASP A 97 -2.39 5.95 -5.44
C ASP A 97 -1.21 5.11 -5.95
N ARG A 98 -1.51 4.05 -6.70
CA ARG A 98 -0.50 3.18 -7.32
C ARG A 98 0.45 3.98 -8.19
N ALA A 99 -0.08 4.85 -9.06
CA ALA A 99 0.72 5.68 -9.94
C ALA A 99 1.64 6.65 -9.16
N ILE A 100 1.13 7.29 -8.11
CA ILE A 100 1.94 8.19 -7.27
C ILE A 100 3.07 7.42 -6.57
N ARG A 101 2.76 6.30 -5.92
CA ARG A 101 3.79 5.51 -5.22
C ARG A 101 4.84 4.97 -6.17
N MET A 102 4.46 4.56 -7.39
CA MET A 102 5.42 4.17 -8.42
C MET A 102 6.29 5.35 -8.88
N LEU A 103 5.72 6.54 -9.05
CA LEU A 103 6.46 7.74 -9.44
C LEU A 103 7.51 8.10 -8.38
N VAL A 104 7.10 8.21 -7.11
CA VAL A 104 7.98 8.56 -6.00
C VAL A 104 9.07 7.51 -5.80
N ALA A 105 8.75 6.22 -5.92
CA ALA A 105 9.77 5.17 -5.80
C ALA A 105 10.81 5.15 -6.92
N ASN A 106 10.54 5.81 -8.06
CA ASN A 106 11.48 5.93 -9.19
C ASN A 106 12.21 7.28 -9.22
N ARG A 107 11.94 8.16 -8.25
CA ARG A 107 12.50 9.52 -8.20
C ARG A 107 12.98 9.85 -6.80
N ASP A 108 14.29 10.06 -6.67
CA ASP A 108 14.92 10.38 -5.39
C ASP A 108 14.65 11.83 -4.92
N ASP A 109 14.07 12.66 -5.78
CA ASP A 109 13.80 14.09 -5.55
C ASP A 109 12.34 14.39 -5.19
N LEU A 110 11.48 13.37 -5.08
CA LEU A 110 10.07 13.52 -4.74
C LEU A 110 9.73 12.88 -3.40
N LEU A 111 8.88 13.54 -2.64
CA LEU A 111 8.19 13.00 -1.50
C LEU A 111 6.75 12.66 -1.85
N LEU A 112 6.16 11.74 -1.10
CA LEU A 112 4.72 11.44 -1.20
C LEU A 112 3.86 12.66 -0.89
N THR A 113 4.39 13.71 -0.26
CA THR A 113 3.66 14.95 0.07
C THR A 113 3.79 16.06 -0.98
N ASP A 114 4.55 15.87 -2.05
CA ASP A 114 4.81 16.92 -3.06
C ASP A 114 3.65 17.13 -4.05
N PHE A 115 2.43 16.73 -3.68
CA PHE A 115 1.19 16.95 -4.44
C PHE A 115 0.51 18.29 -4.11
N ASN A 116 1.18 19.17 -3.36
CA ASN A 116 0.71 20.51 -2.97
C ASN A 116 1.30 21.60 -3.87
#